data_AF-A0A2V9VZX6-F1
#
_entry.id   AF-A0A2V9VZX6-F1
#
_cell.length_a   1.000
_cell.length_b   1.000
_cell.length_c   1.000
_cell.angle_alpha   90.00
_cell.angle_beta   90.00
_cell.angle_gamma   90.00
#
_symmetry.space_group_name_H-M   'P 1'
#
loop_
_entity.id
_entity.type
_entity.pdbx_description
1 polymer ?
#
loop_
_entity_poly.entity_id
_entity_poly.type
_entity_poly.pdbx_seq_one_letter_code
_entity_poly.pdbx_strand_id
1 'polypeptide(L)' 'MSLSVAIVAMDEEANIGRTLASVRWADEIVLVDSGSKDRTREIAHEHGARVVEEP' A
#
# COMPACT_ATOMS: atom_id res chain seq x y z
N MET A 1 -0.19 8.74 -20.95
CA MET A 1 -1.05 9.10 -19.81
C MET A 1 -0.71 8.15 -18.70
N SER A 2 -0.41 8.63 -17.50
CA SER A 2 -0.03 7.80 -16.34
C SER A 2 -1.17 7.73 -15.32
N LEU A 3 -1.30 6.61 -14.61
CA LEU A 3 -2.26 6.42 -13.53
C LEU A 3 -1.54 6.03 -12.24
N SER A 4 -1.78 6.80 -11.18
CA SER A 4 -1.37 6.46 -9.82
C SER A 4 -2.56 5.91 -9.02
N VAL A 5 -2.31 4.93 -8.16
CA VAL A 5 -3.28 4.39 -7.19
C VAL A 5 -2.80 4.72 -5.79
N ALA A 6 -3.63 5.43 -5.01
CA ALA A 6 -3.41 5.67 -3.60
C ALA A 6 -4.34 4.78 -2.77
N ILE A 7 -3.79 4.11 -1.75
CA ILE A 7 -4.52 3.25 -0.82
C ILE A 7 -4.27 3.78 0.58
N VAL A 8 -5.32 4.04 1.34
CA VAL A 8 -5.22 4.39 2.76
C VAL A 8 -5.42 3.12 3.58
N ALA A 9 -4.55 2.83 4.54
CA ALA A 9 -4.63 1.61 5.35
C ALA A 9 -4.18 1.83 6.80
N MET A 10 -4.71 0.98 7.70
CA MET A 10 -4.29 0.86 9.10
C MET A 10 -4.53 -0.59 9.53
N ASP A 11 -3.48 -1.31 9.90
CA ASP A 11 -3.52 -2.71 10.36
C ASP A 11 -4.26 -3.68 9.38
N GLU A 12 -3.86 -3.66 8.11
CA GLU A 12 -4.42 -4.44 7.00
C GLU A 12 -3.49 -5.58 6.51
N GLU A 13 -2.62 -6.16 7.34
CA GLU A 13 -1.67 -7.19 6.90
C GLU A 13 -2.34 -8.40 6.22
N ALA A 14 -3.58 -8.71 6.62
CA ALA A 14 -4.36 -9.81 6.05
C ALA A 14 -4.85 -9.52 4.61
N ASN A 15 -4.96 -8.25 4.21
CA ASN A 15 -5.59 -7.84 2.97
C ASN A 15 -4.67 -7.06 2.03
N ILE A 16 -3.70 -6.33 2.57
CA ILE A 16 -2.95 -5.34 1.79
C ILE A 16 -2.18 -5.99 0.63
N GLY A 17 -1.64 -7.20 0.82
CA GLY A 17 -0.94 -7.93 -0.25
C GLY A 17 -1.84 -8.25 -1.45
N ARG A 18 -3.07 -8.76 -1.23
CA ARG A 18 -4.02 -9.03 -2.32
C ARG A 18 -4.52 -7.75 -2.99
N THR A 19 -4.70 -6.68 -2.21
CA THR A 19 -5.13 -5.37 -2.73
C THR A 19 -4.06 -4.80 -3.66
N LEU A 20 -2.81 -4.72 -3.21
CA LEU A 20 -1.67 -4.26 -4.01
C LEU A 20 -1.46 -5.12 -5.25
N ALA A 21 -1.61 -6.45 -5.13
CA ALA A 21 -1.55 -7.36 -6.26
C ALA A 21 -2.56 -7.03 -7.36
N SER A 22 -3.78 -6.61 -6.99
CA SER A 22 -4.87 -6.31 -7.94
C SER A 22 -4.66 -5.01 -8.73
N VAL A 23 -3.81 -4.11 -8.24
CA VAL A 23 -3.53 -2.80 -8.86
C VAL A 23 -2.11 -2.68 -9.41
N ARG A 24 -1.34 -3.78 -9.50
CA ARG A 24 0.03 -3.79 -10.05
C ARG A 24 0.20 -3.28 -11.47
N TRP A 25 -0.90 -3.07 -12.19
CA TRP A 25 -0.90 -2.52 -13.54
C TRP A 25 -0.84 -0.97 -13.54
N ALA A 26 -1.00 -0.32 -12.39
CA ALA A 26 -0.81 1.13 -12.26
C ALA A 26 0.67 1.51 -12.39
N ASP A 27 0.94 2.71 -12.90
CA ASP A 27 2.31 3.22 -13.07
C ASP A 27 2.97 3.56 -11.72
N GLU A 28 2.16 3.94 -10.71
CA GLU A 28 2.58 4.21 -9.34
C GLU A 28 1.54 3.68 -8.35
N ILE A 29 2.01 3.07 -7.26
CA ILE A 29 1.17 2.68 -6.12
C ILE A 29 1.71 3.33 -4.86
N VAL A 30 0.83 4.02 -4.14
CA VAL A 30 1.15 4.72 -2.90
C VAL A 30 0.29 4.15 -1.78
N LEU A 31 0.92 3.67 -0.71
CA LEU A 31 0.24 3.38 0.55
C LEU A 31 0.35 4.61 1.44
N VAL A 32 -0.79 5.15 1.87
CA VAL A 32 -0.90 6.14 2.94
C VAL A 32 -1.27 5.39 4.21
N ASP A 33 -0.31 5.20 5.08
CA ASP A 33 -0.45 4.41 6.30
C ASP A 33 -0.83 5.30 7.50
N SER A 34 -1.92 4.96 8.18
CA SER A 34 -2.46 5.73 9.31
C SER A 34 -1.99 5.23 10.68
N GLY A 35 -0.74 4.75 10.77
CA GLY A 35 -0.17 4.31 12.04
C GLY A 35 -0.23 2.81 12.30
N SER A 36 -0.16 1.97 11.25
CA SER A 36 -0.18 0.51 11.40
C SER A 36 0.93 0.01 12.33
N LYS A 37 0.58 -0.95 13.18
CA LYS A 37 1.46 -1.65 14.12
C LYS A 37 1.72 -3.10 13.72
N ASP A 38 0.98 -3.59 12.73
CA ASP A 38 1.15 -4.89 12.12
C ASP A 38 2.14 -4.85 10.93
N ARG A 39 2.14 -5.89 10.09
CA ARG A 39 3.05 -5.99 8.92
C ARG A 39 2.55 -5.27 7.67
N THR A 40 1.53 -4.41 7.75
CA THR A 40 0.95 -3.72 6.58
C THR A 40 2.00 -2.99 5.74
N ARG A 41 2.87 -2.21 6.41
CA ARG A 41 3.92 -1.42 5.76
C ARG A 41 4.98 -2.31 5.11
N GLU A 42 5.37 -3.39 5.79
CA GLU A 42 6.35 -4.36 5.30
C GLU A 42 5.84 -5.02 4.02
N ILE A 43 4.61 -5.54 4.04
CA ILE A 43 3.97 -6.16 2.86
C ILE A 43 3.84 -5.16 1.71
N ALA A 44 3.53 -3.89 2.02
CA ALA A 44 3.45 -2.87 0.97
C ALA A 44 4.79 -2.58 0.30
N HIS A 45 5.88 -2.52 1.08
CA HIS A 45 7.22 -2.40 0.53
C HIS A 45 7.62 -3.62 -0.32
N GLU A 46 7.31 -4.84 0.11
CA GLU A 46 7.58 -6.06 -0.66
C GLU A 46 6.86 -6.06 -2.02
N HIS A 47 5.70 -5.42 -2.10
CA HIS A 47 4.93 -5.23 -3.33
C HIS A 47 5.39 -4.04 -4.18
N GLY A 48 6.44 -3.33 -3.78
CA GLY A 48 6.99 -2.18 -4.50
C GLY A 48 6.17 -0.89 -4.36
N ALA A 49 5.24 -0.82 -3.41
CA ALA A 49 4.49 0.40 -3.15
C ALA A 49 5.36 1.43 -2.43
N ARG A 50 5.13 2.71 -2.75
CA ARG A 50 5.68 3.83 -1.97
C ARG A 50 4.84 4.02 -0.72
N VAL A 51 5.43 3.87 0.45
CA VAL A 51 4.73 4.04 1.73
C VAL A 51 4.96 5.46 2.27
N VAL A 52 3.87 6.13 2.67
CA VAL A 52 3.85 7.41 3.38
C VAL A 52 3.11 7.19 4.67
N GLU A 53 3.70 7.58 5.80
CA GLU A 53 3.05 7.54 7.11
C GLU A 53 2.42 8.90 7.42
N GLU A 54 1.13 8.92 7.75
CA GLU A 54 0.38 10.12 8.17
C GLU A 54 -0.42 9.78 9.45
N PRO A 55 0.06 10.21 10.64
CA PRO A 55 -0.54 9.92 11.94
C PRO A 55 -1.93 10.53 12.20
#